data_AF-A0A7L2ZKY7-F1
#
_entry.id   AF-A0A7L2ZKY7-F1
#
_cell.length_a   1.000
_cell.length_b   1.000
_cell.length_c   1.000
_cell.angle_alpha   90.00
_cell.angle_beta   90.00
_cell.angle_gamma   90.00
#
_symmetry.space_group_name_H-M   'P 1'
#
loop_
_entity.id
_entity.type
_entity.pdbx_description
1 polymer ?
#
loop_
_entity_poly.entity_id
_entity_poly.type
_entity_poly.pdbx_seq_one_letter_code
_entity_poly.pdbx_strand_id
1 'polypeptide(L)'
;TLALLIFIGDCQPLDVSSVHHNNTFLKYSVSLLGYGFYGDILKDSEKKRWMGPMRYDYSVEVFQELNGIFVFRCYICKQSEKQLAEQNKEHGLKHEEGEEEWKVIKGKFLAINAVSMSCACPRSPKGLSPAAHLADGSADLILVRKCSRFDFLRYLVRHTNQDDQFDFPFVDVYRVKRFQFTSKLSEDNESNVMDIGKKRFGQFCRDHPACCCNIVNSTWNCDGETLDSSAIEVRVHCQLMKLFARGIEEDCKDEAAHSQSSIEQLL
;
A
#
# COMPACT_ATOMS: atom_id res chain seq x y z
N THR A 1 12.92 -23.31 -13.28
CA THR A 1 12.35 -23.12 -11.93
C THR A 1 10.84 -22.95 -11.97
N LEU A 2 10.28 -21.94 -12.66
CA LEU A 2 8.81 -21.72 -12.73
C LEU A 2 8.03 -22.86 -13.44
N ALA A 3 8.53 -23.35 -14.58
CA ALA A 3 7.87 -24.47 -15.28
C ALA A 3 7.78 -25.73 -14.40
N LEU A 4 8.80 -25.98 -13.56
CA LEU A 4 8.83 -27.11 -12.65
C LEU A 4 7.73 -26.99 -11.57
N LEU A 5 7.48 -25.79 -11.03
CA LEU A 5 6.39 -25.56 -10.07
C LEU A 5 5.02 -25.87 -10.69
N ILE A 6 4.82 -25.49 -11.97
CA ILE A 6 3.59 -25.81 -12.71
C ILE A 6 3.44 -27.32 -12.90
N PHE A 7 4.53 -28.02 -13.27
CA PHE A 7 4.51 -29.48 -13.43
C PHE A 7 4.27 -30.23 -12.12
N ILE A 8 4.85 -29.75 -11.01
CA ILE A 8 4.66 -30.32 -9.67
C ILE A 8 3.22 -30.10 -9.20
N GLY A 9 2.60 -28.97 -9.58
CA GLY A 9 1.21 -28.66 -9.29
C GLY A 9 0.97 -28.03 -7.91
N ASP A 10 2.04 -27.74 -7.14
CA ASP A 10 1.96 -27.04 -5.86
C ASP A 10 1.36 -25.64 -6.06
N CYS A 11 0.28 -25.34 -5.32
CA CYS A 11 -0.44 -24.08 -5.42
C CYS A 11 -0.63 -23.43 -4.04
N GLN A 12 -0.52 -22.12 -3.99
CA GLN A 12 -0.89 -21.29 -2.84
C GLN A 12 -2.13 -20.44 -3.18
N PRO A 13 -3.12 -20.34 -2.29
CA PRO A 13 -4.22 -19.39 -2.46
C PRO A 13 -3.70 -17.95 -2.38
N LEU A 14 -4.35 -17.04 -3.10
CA LEU A 14 -4.01 -15.62 -3.13
C LEU A 14 -5.27 -14.76 -3.08
N ASP A 15 -5.26 -13.79 -2.17
CA ASP A 15 -6.25 -12.74 -2.07
C ASP A 15 -6.13 -11.77 -3.24
N VAL A 16 -7.26 -11.23 -3.65
CA VAL A 16 -7.32 -10.26 -4.76
C VAL A 16 -8.19 -9.10 -4.35
N SER A 17 -7.70 -7.89 -4.55
CA SER A 17 -8.43 -6.65 -4.32
C SER A 17 -9.11 -6.19 -5.61
N SER A 18 -10.43 -6.03 -5.60
CA SER A 18 -11.15 -5.37 -6.69
C SER A 18 -11.25 -3.87 -6.47
N VAL A 19 -10.87 -3.07 -7.46
CA VAL A 19 -10.92 -1.62 -7.43
C VAL A 19 -12.10 -1.12 -8.27
N HIS A 20 -12.91 -0.25 -7.69
CA HIS A 20 -14.11 0.30 -8.30
C HIS A 20 -14.12 1.83 -8.21
N HIS A 21 -14.84 2.48 -9.11
CA HIS A 21 -15.19 3.89 -9.03
C HIS A 21 -16.67 4.07 -9.38
N ASN A 22 -17.44 4.72 -8.50
CA ASN A 22 -18.90 4.89 -8.66
C ASN A 22 -19.61 3.58 -9.02
N ASN A 23 -19.30 2.50 -8.30
CA ASN A 23 -19.77 1.13 -8.54
C ASN A 23 -19.35 0.47 -9.88
N THR A 24 -18.59 1.16 -10.73
CA THR A 24 -17.99 0.58 -11.93
C THR A 24 -16.66 -0.08 -11.58
N PHE A 25 -16.50 -1.34 -11.96
CA PHE A 25 -15.23 -2.05 -11.82
C PHE A 25 -14.14 -1.41 -12.71
N LEU A 26 -12.96 -1.19 -12.13
CA LEU A 26 -11.81 -0.62 -12.84
C LEU A 26 -10.73 -1.66 -13.09
N LYS A 27 -10.25 -2.32 -12.04
CA LYS A 27 -9.12 -3.26 -12.12
C LYS A 27 -9.07 -4.17 -10.88
N TYR A 28 -8.37 -5.30 -11.02
CA TYR A 28 -7.92 -6.08 -9.87
C TYR A 28 -6.50 -5.67 -9.48
N SER A 29 -6.22 -5.70 -8.18
CA SER A 29 -4.87 -5.60 -7.62
C SER A 29 -4.59 -6.84 -6.78
N VAL A 30 -3.43 -7.45 -6.98
CA VAL A 30 -2.95 -8.64 -6.26
C VAL A 30 -1.83 -8.31 -5.29
N SER A 31 -1.14 -7.17 -5.47
CA SER A 31 0.03 -6.83 -4.66
C SER A 31 -0.12 -5.47 -3.99
N LEU A 32 0.12 -4.38 -4.71
CA LEU A 32 0.22 -3.01 -4.21
C LEU A 32 -0.71 -2.08 -4.98
N LEU A 33 -1.59 -1.44 -4.22
CA LEU A 33 -2.35 -0.29 -4.65
C LEU A 33 -1.86 0.95 -3.88
N GLY A 34 -1.26 1.93 -4.56
CA GLY A 34 -0.61 3.08 -3.92
C GLY A 34 -1.04 4.43 -4.50
N TYR A 35 -1.49 5.37 -3.68
CA TYR A 35 -1.80 6.76 -4.04
C TYR A 35 -0.77 7.73 -3.47
N GLY A 36 -0.53 8.85 -4.15
CA GLY A 36 0.52 9.79 -3.78
C GLY A 36 1.86 9.29 -4.27
N PHE A 37 2.85 9.25 -3.36
CA PHE A 37 4.24 8.90 -3.66
C PHE A 37 4.44 7.82 -4.73
N TYR A 38 3.89 6.61 -4.51
CA TYR A 38 4.08 5.50 -5.45
C TYR A 38 3.38 5.70 -6.79
N GLY A 39 2.18 6.30 -6.80
CA GLY A 39 1.43 6.60 -8.01
C GLY A 39 2.11 7.68 -8.85
N ASP A 40 2.58 8.75 -8.21
CA ASP A 40 3.23 9.87 -8.90
C ASP A 40 4.61 9.48 -9.43
N ILE A 41 5.38 8.69 -8.67
CA ILE A 41 6.64 8.11 -9.16
C ILE A 41 6.39 7.21 -10.37
N LEU A 42 5.37 6.34 -10.32
CA LEU A 42 5.04 5.50 -11.46
C LEU A 42 4.72 6.37 -12.68
N LYS A 43 3.77 7.29 -12.56
CA LYS A 43 3.35 8.17 -13.66
C LYS A 43 4.50 8.97 -14.27
N ASP A 44 5.39 9.48 -13.44
CA ASP A 44 6.55 10.27 -13.87
C ASP A 44 7.65 9.40 -14.51
N SER A 45 7.92 8.23 -13.93
CA SER A 45 8.94 7.28 -14.41
C SER A 45 8.55 6.57 -15.71
N GLU A 46 7.26 6.42 -15.99
CA GLU A 46 6.75 5.86 -17.24
C GLU A 46 7.09 6.72 -18.46
N LYS A 47 7.22 8.04 -18.29
CA LYS A 47 7.71 8.94 -19.34
C LYS A 47 9.21 8.78 -19.61
N LYS A 48 9.91 8.04 -18.75
CA LYS A 48 11.37 7.92 -18.70
C LYS A 48 11.85 6.47 -18.81
N ARG A 49 11.08 5.60 -19.48
CA ARG A 49 11.45 4.18 -19.70
C ARG A 49 12.85 4.01 -20.28
N TRP A 50 13.31 4.97 -21.08
CA TRP A 50 14.64 4.98 -21.70
C TRP A 50 15.81 4.97 -20.70
N MET A 51 15.60 5.39 -19.44
CA MET A 51 16.62 5.35 -18.38
C MET A 51 16.75 3.99 -17.68
N GLY A 52 15.92 2.99 -18.03
CA GLY A 52 15.88 1.73 -17.31
C GLY A 52 15.56 1.93 -15.82
N PRO A 53 16.10 1.13 -14.89
CA PRO A 53 15.79 1.21 -13.46
C PRO A 53 16.06 2.58 -12.79
N MET A 54 17.00 3.37 -13.29
CA MET A 54 17.35 4.70 -12.72
C MET A 54 16.19 5.71 -12.78
N ARG A 55 15.19 5.45 -13.62
CA ARG A 55 13.98 6.28 -13.75
C ARG A 55 13.25 6.49 -12.41
N TYR A 56 13.28 5.50 -11.52
CA TYR A 56 12.61 5.59 -10.23
C TYR A 56 13.32 6.56 -9.29
N ASP A 57 14.66 6.54 -9.27
CA ASP A 57 15.46 7.41 -8.40
C ASP A 57 15.28 8.88 -8.80
N TYR A 58 15.28 9.15 -10.10
CA TYR A 58 15.00 10.50 -10.61
C TYR A 58 13.59 10.98 -10.25
N SER A 59 12.59 10.09 -10.37
CA SER A 59 11.20 10.42 -10.01
C SER A 59 11.00 10.69 -8.51
N VAL A 60 11.79 10.05 -7.64
CA VAL A 60 11.77 10.33 -6.19
C VAL A 60 12.26 11.76 -5.92
N GLU A 61 13.30 12.22 -6.63
CA GLU A 61 13.87 13.55 -6.43
C GLU A 61 12.84 14.66 -6.73
N VAL A 62 12.08 14.50 -7.80
CA VAL A 62 11.07 15.48 -8.26
C VAL A 62 9.70 15.30 -7.62
N PHE A 63 9.54 14.36 -6.68
CA PHE A 63 8.26 14.13 -5.99
C PHE A 63 7.78 15.39 -5.24
N GLN A 64 6.49 15.68 -5.42
CA GLN A 64 5.79 16.80 -4.81
C GLN A 64 4.73 16.31 -3.82
N GLU A 65 4.54 17.06 -2.74
CA GLU A 65 3.55 16.72 -1.72
C GLU A 65 2.12 16.77 -2.26
N LEU A 66 1.26 15.90 -1.73
CA LEU A 66 -0.16 15.95 -2.03
C LEU A 66 -0.83 17.21 -1.47
N ASN A 67 -1.59 17.89 -2.33
CA ASN A 67 -2.46 19.00 -1.95
C ASN A 67 -3.91 18.51 -1.83
N GLY A 68 -4.48 18.59 -0.63
CA GLY A 68 -5.88 18.24 -0.37
C GLY A 68 -6.11 17.63 1.01
N ILE A 69 -7.38 17.54 1.40
CA ILE A 69 -7.82 16.75 2.54
C ILE A 69 -8.41 15.45 1.98
N PHE A 70 -7.87 14.34 2.41
CA PHE A 70 -8.31 13.02 1.99
C PHE A 70 -9.25 12.44 3.03
N VAL A 71 -10.27 11.74 2.55
CA VAL A 71 -11.24 11.04 3.39
C VAL A 71 -11.19 9.56 3.07
N PHE A 72 -10.92 8.77 4.09
CA PHE A 72 -11.00 7.32 4.07
C PHE A 72 -12.20 6.86 4.86
N ARG A 73 -12.86 5.84 4.34
CA ARG A 73 -13.71 4.96 5.14
C ARG A 73 -13.07 3.59 5.05
N CYS A 74 -12.69 2.99 6.15
CA CYS A 74 -12.15 1.64 6.15
C CYS A 74 -13.01 0.72 7.02
N TYR A 75 -13.09 -0.52 6.55
CA TYR A 75 -13.74 -1.63 7.23
C TYR A 75 -12.65 -2.52 7.82
N ILE A 76 -12.37 -2.32 9.10
CA ILE A 76 -11.23 -2.91 9.79
C ILE A 76 -11.55 -4.36 10.15
N CYS A 77 -10.61 -5.26 9.87
CA CYS A 77 -10.71 -6.65 10.27
C CYS A 77 -10.48 -6.78 11.78
N LYS A 78 -11.53 -6.98 12.58
CA LYS A 78 -11.40 -7.20 14.04
C LYS A 78 -10.81 -8.57 14.40
N GLN A 79 -10.85 -9.54 13.48
CA GLN A 79 -10.23 -10.86 13.67
C GLN A 79 -8.71 -10.78 13.79
N SER A 80 -8.04 -9.81 13.16
CA SER A 80 -6.59 -9.69 13.24
C SER A 80 -6.09 -8.98 14.50
N GLU A 81 -6.85 -8.04 15.08
CA GLU A 81 -6.53 -7.49 16.41
C GLU A 81 -6.53 -8.60 17.47
N LYS A 82 -7.45 -9.57 17.33
CA LYS A 82 -7.50 -10.77 18.16
C LYS A 82 -6.37 -11.75 17.84
N GLN A 83 -6.05 -12.04 16.57
CA GLN A 83 -4.95 -12.95 16.23
C GLN A 83 -3.54 -12.44 16.63
N LEU A 84 -3.27 -11.13 16.55
CA LEU A 84 -2.04 -10.52 17.09
C LEU A 84 -1.98 -10.59 18.63
N ALA A 85 -3.13 -10.55 19.31
CA ALA A 85 -3.23 -10.74 20.76
C ALA A 85 -3.20 -12.23 21.17
N GLU A 86 -3.74 -13.12 20.34
CA GLU A 86 -3.86 -14.57 20.54
C GLU A 86 -2.56 -15.32 20.19
N GLN A 87 -1.68 -14.78 19.35
CA GLN A 87 -0.30 -15.29 19.22
C GLN A 87 0.48 -15.26 20.55
N ASN A 88 -0.02 -14.56 21.59
CA ASN A 88 0.50 -14.59 22.95
C ASN A 88 -0.30 -15.47 23.94
N LYS A 89 -1.38 -16.13 23.53
CA LYS A 89 -2.13 -17.08 24.35
C LYS A 89 -2.72 -18.21 23.50
N GLU A 90 -2.13 -19.40 23.65
CA GLU A 90 -2.70 -20.63 23.13
C GLU A 90 -4.13 -20.89 23.66
N HIS A 91 -4.93 -21.49 22.78
CA HIS A 91 -6.28 -22.01 22.96
C HIS A 91 -7.44 -21.01 22.78
N GLY A 92 -7.73 -20.78 21.49
CA GLY A 92 -8.97 -21.21 20.83
C GLY A 92 -10.24 -20.48 21.21
N LEU A 93 -10.81 -19.68 20.30
CA LEU A 93 -12.12 -19.07 20.53
C LEU A 93 -13.00 -18.91 19.29
N LYS A 94 -14.29 -18.94 19.63
CA LYS A 94 -15.49 -19.00 18.78
C LYS A 94 -15.72 -17.68 18.03
N HIS A 95 -16.29 -17.82 16.83
CA HIS A 95 -16.69 -16.73 15.94
C HIS A 95 -17.92 -16.00 16.51
N GLU A 96 -17.72 -14.85 17.13
CA GLU A 96 -18.78 -13.87 17.36
C GLU A 96 -18.68 -12.79 16.29
N GLU A 97 -19.66 -12.77 15.38
CA GLU A 97 -19.89 -11.69 14.42
C GLU A 97 -20.39 -10.45 15.16
N GLY A 98 -19.47 -9.70 15.75
CA GLY A 98 -19.76 -8.38 16.31
C GLY A 98 -19.93 -7.37 15.17
N GLU A 99 -20.99 -6.55 15.22
CA GLU A 99 -21.30 -5.53 14.22
C GLU A 99 -20.05 -4.69 13.85
N GLU A 100 -19.74 -4.73 12.55
CA GLU A 100 -18.52 -4.20 11.97
C GLU A 100 -18.79 -2.77 11.45
N GLU A 101 -18.25 -1.76 12.15
CA GLU A 101 -18.49 -0.33 11.88
C GLU A 101 -17.41 0.28 10.97
N TRP A 102 -17.81 1.18 10.07
CA TRP A 102 -16.88 1.94 9.23
C TRP A 102 -16.11 2.99 10.04
N LYS A 103 -14.77 2.90 10.06
CA LYS A 103 -13.92 3.97 10.60
C LYS A 103 -13.69 5.04 9.53
N VAL A 104 -13.90 6.30 9.88
CA VAL A 104 -13.62 7.45 8.99
C VAL A 104 -12.30 8.10 9.39
N ILE A 105 -11.35 8.19 8.48
CA ILE A 105 -10.05 8.85 8.70
C ILE A 105 -9.93 10.02 7.74
N LYS A 106 -9.69 11.22 8.28
CA LYS A 106 -9.50 12.44 7.50
C LYS A 106 -8.11 13.01 7.74
N GLY A 107 -7.45 13.51 6.70
CA GLY A 107 -6.14 14.12 6.87
C GLY A 107 -5.43 14.43 5.56
N LYS A 108 -4.23 15.00 5.69
CA LYS A 108 -3.27 15.14 4.59
C LYS A 108 -2.30 13.97 4.67
N PHE A 109 -2.05 13.32 3.55
CA PHE A 109 -1.16 12.16 3.45
C PHE A 109 -0.11 12.41 2.37
N LEU A 110 1.07 11.80 2.50
CA LEU A 110 2.08 11.76 1.42
C LEU A 110 1.97 10.48 0.60
N ALA A 111 1.57 9.38 1.24
CA ALA A 111 1.38 8.09 0.61
C ALA A 111 0.24 7.32 1.28
N ILE A 112 -0.53 6.62 0.47
CA ILE A 112 -1.59 5.71 0.92
C ILE A 112 -1.37 4.41 0.17
N ASN A 113 -1.08 3.33 0.89
CA ASN A 113 -0.79 2.04 0.28
C ASN A 113 -1.74 0.99 0.85
N ALA A 114 -2.36 0.21 -0.01
CA ALA A 114 -3.03 -1.03 0.35
C ALA A 114 -2.23 -2.18 -0.24
N VAL A 115 -1.74 -3.07 0.63
CA VAL A 115 -0.92 -4.22 0.22
C VAL A 115 -1.60 -5.53 0.62
N SER A 116 -1.71 -6.45 -0.33
CA SER A 116 -2.32 -7.79 -0.11
C SER A 116 -1.26 -8.89 0.12
N MET A 117 0.02 -8.52 0.05
CA MET A 117 1.17 -9.39 0.29
C MET A 117 2.34 -8.52 0.75
N SER A 118 3.49 -9.12 1.05
CA SER A 118 4.63 -8.35 1.55
C SER A 118 5.09 -7.25 0.60
N CYS A 119 4.97 -7.47 -0.71
CA CYS A 119 5.50 -6.57 -1.75
C CYS A 119 7.03 -6.41 -1.64
N ALA A 120 7.72 -7.48 -1.25
CA ALA A 120 9.17 -7.53 -1.18
C ALA A 120 9.82 -7.36 -2.57
N CYS A 121 10.91 -6.60 -2.61
CA CYS A 121 11.70 -6.37 -3.81
C CYS A 121 13.16 -6.09 -3.43
N PRO A 122 14.11 -6.05 -4.39
CA PRO A 122 15.53 -5.77 -4.07
C PRO A 122 15.76 -4.43 -3.31
N ARG A 123 14.84 -3.47 -3.43
CA ARG A 123 14.89 -2.17 -2.71
C ARG A 123 14.18 -2.20 -1.36
N SER A 124 13.36 -3.22 -1.09
CA SER A 124 12.65 -3.41 0.17
C SER A 124 12.58 -4.92 0.45
N PRO A 125 13.65 -5.50 1.04
CA PRO A 125 13.80 -6.95 1.13
C PRO A 125 12.69 -7.65 1.92
N LYS A 126 12.14 -6.98 2.95
CA LYS A 126 10.97 -7.47 3.70
C LYS A 126 9.63 -6.98 3.12
N GLY A 127 9.67 -6.07 2.15
CA GLY A 127 8.50 -5.47 1.54
C GLY A 127 7.85 -4.36 2.35
N LEU A 128 6.73 -3.83 1.85
CA LEU A 128 5.95 -2.76 2.47
C LEU A 128 5.07 -3.24 3.63
N SER A 129 4.74 -4.53 3.69
CA SER A 129 4.15 -5.14 4.89
C SER A 129 4.66 -6.57 5.10
N PRO A 130 5.73 -6.79 5.87
CA PRO A 130 6.40 -8.08 6.00
C PRO A 130 5.49 -9.21 6.49
N ALA A 131 4.48 -8.86 7.30
CA ALA A 131 3.53 -9.79 7.89
C ALA A 131 2.22 -9.93 7.08
N ALA A 132 2.11 -9.29 5.91
CA ALA A 132 0.92 -9.42 5.07
C ALA A 132 0.76 -10.86 4.57
N HIS A 133 -0.31 -11.50 5.04
CA HIS A 133 -0.69 -12.86 4.65
C HIS A 133 -1.25 -12.89 3.22
N LEU A 134 -0.95 -13.95 2.47
CA LEU A 134 -1.37 -14.06 1.07
C LEU A 134 -2.87 -14.37 0.89
N ALA A 135 -3.55 -14.89 1.91
CA ALA A 135 -4.78 -15.66 1.74
C ALA A 135 -5.79 -15.58 2.91
N ASP A 136 -5.74 -14.53 3.74
CA ASP A 136 -6.63 -14.40 4.90
C ASP A 136 -7.85 -13.47 4.67
N GLY A 137 -8.03 -13.03 3.43
CA GLY A 137 -9.13 -12.17 3.02
C GLY A 137 -8.97 -10.72 3.44
N SER A 138 -7.73 -10.24 3.60
CA SER A 138 -7.49 -8.87 4.04
C SER A 138 -6.26 -8.24 3.40
N ALA A 139 -6.17 -6.91 3.50
CA ALA A 139 -5.03 -6.13 3.04
C ALA A 139 -4.58 -5.18 4.14
N ASP A 140 -3.30 -4.85 4.18
CA ASP A 140 -2.77 -3.83 5.08
C ASP A 140 -2.84 -2.47 4.41
N LEU A 141 -3.65 -1.58 4.98
CA LEU A 141 -3.80 -0.18 4.59
C LEU A 141 -2.83 0.67 5.42
N ILE A 142 -1.74 1.10 4.79
CA ILE A 142 -0.67 1.92 5.35
C ILE A 142 -0.92 3.38 4.92
N LEU A 143 -1.16 4.25 5.90
CA LEU A 143 -1.40 5.67 5.72
C LEU A 143 -0.18 6.46 6.23
N VAL A 144 0.56 7.08 5.32
CA VAL A 144 1.68 7.96 5.66
C VAL A 144 1.17 9.39 5.67
N ARG A 145 0.96 9.95 6.86
CA ARG A 145 0.49 11.32 7.07
C ARG A 145 1.53 12.33 6.57
N LYS A 146 1.08 13.58 6.38
CA LYS A 146 1.98 14.69 6.08
C LYS A 146 3.07 14.81 7.16
N CYS A 147 4.32 14.67 6.75
CA CYS A 147 5.53 14.86 7.56
C CYS A 147 6.57 15.65 6.76
N SER A 148 7.75 15.91 7.35
CA SER A 148 8.83 16.59 6.63
C SER A 148 9.43 15.69 5.54
N ARG A 149 10.04 16.27 4.49
CA ARG A 149 10.76 15.49 3.46
C ARG A 149 11.85 14.60 4.06
N PHE A 150 12.52 15.07 5.13
CA PHE A 150 13.55 14.30 5.82
C PHE A 150 12.95 13.09 6.54
N ASP A 151 11.84 13.27 7.27
CA ASP A 151 11.15 12.16 7.94
C ASP A 151 10.61 11.15 6.93
N PHE A 152 10.08 11.63 5.81
CA PHE A 152 9.61 10.77 4.74
C PHE A 152 10.76 9.98 4.09
N LEU A 153 11.91 10.60 3.86
CA LEU A 153 13.11 9.89 3.39
C LEU A 153 13.59 8.86 4.41
N ARG A 154 13.60 9.21 5.71
CA ARG A 154 13.92 8.27 6.79
C ARG A 154 12.96 7.07 6.79
N TYR A 155 11.68 7.31 6.55
CA TYR A 155 10.68 6.26 6.37
C TYR A 155 10.99 5.38 5.13
N LEU A 156 11.38 5.95 4.00
CA LEU A 156 11.77 5.16 2.83
C LEU A 156 13.01 4.30 3.10
N VAL A 157 14.05 4.87 3.74
CA VAL A 157 15.29 4.16 4.11
C VAL A 157 15.01 3.03 5.10
N ARG A 158 14.02 3.18 5.98
CA ARG A 158 13.61 2.12 6.92
C ARG A 158 13.23 0.81 6.22
N HIS A 159 12.74 0.85 4.99
CA HIS A 159 12.41 -0.36 4.22
C HIS A 159 13.63 -1.17 3.77
N THR A 160 14.84 -0.62 3.88
CA THR A 160 16.09 -1.27 3.49
C THR A 160 16.80 -1.94 4.67
N ASN A 161 16.30 -1.79 5.89
CA ASN A 161 16.95 -2.31 7.10
C ASN A 161 16.06 -3.36 7.80
N GLN A 162 16.41 -3.73 9.04
CA GLN A 162 15.73 -4.78 9.80
C GLN A 162 14.71 -4.25 10.81
N ASP A 163 14.67 -2.93 11.03
CA ASP A 163 13.82 -2.29 12.03
C ASP A 163 12.34 -2.32 11.61
N ASP A 164 11.43 -2.07 12.56
CA ASP A 164 10.01 -1.95 12.27
C ASP A 164 9.74 -0.73 11.36
N GLN A 165 9.18 -0.99 10.18
CA GLN A 165 8.84 0.02 9.19
C GLN A 165 7.61 0.87 9.54
N PHE A 166 6.82 0.44 10.51
CA PHE A 166 5.63 1.14 10.96
C PHE A 166 5.88 2.01 12.20
N ASP A 167 7.03 1.87 12.86
CA ASP A 167 7.42 2.65 14.04
C ASP A 167 7.81 4.09 13.68
N PHE A 168 6.81 4.86 13.27
CA PHE A 168 6.86 6.31 13.04
C PHE A 168 5.53 6.96 13.47
N PRO A 169 5.56 8.13 14.12
CA PRO A 169 4.35 8.80 14.62
C PRO A 169 3.42 9.32 13.51
N PHE A 170 3.89 9.34 12.26
CA PHE A 170 3.14 9.78 11.08
C PHE A 170 2.69 8.61 10.20
N VAL A 171 2.86 7.37 10.63
CA VAL A 171 2.44 6.17 9.90
C VAL A 171 1.34 5.47 10.69
N ASP A 172 0.18 5.27 10.08
CA ASP A 172 -0.87 4.41 10.62
C ASP A 172 -1.03 3.17 9.73
N VAL A 173 -1.27 2.01 10.34
CA VAL A 173 -1.53 0.75 9.62
C VAL A 173 -2.84 0.15 10.10
N TYR A 174 -3.66 -0.29 9.15
CA TYR A 174 -4.94 -0.93 9.41
C TYR A 174 -5.09 -2.17 8.54
N ARG A 175 -5.42 -3.32 9.15
CA ARG A 175 -5.84 -4.49 8.36
C ARG A 175 -7.30 -4.31 7.97
N VAL A 176 -7.60 -4.34 6.67
CA VAL A 176 -8.91 -3.99 6.12
C VAL A 176 -9.43 -5.05 5.16
N LYS A 177 -10.75 -5.25 5.14
CA LYS A 177 -11.44 -6.05 4.11
C LYS A 177 -11.99 -5.17 2.98
N ARG A 178 -12.24 -3.90 3.27
CA ARG A 178 -12.79 -2.92 2.33
C ARG A 178 -12.37 -1.51 2.73
N PHE A 179 -12.13 -0.65 1.76
CA PHE A 179 -12.02 0.79 2.02
C PHE A 179 -12.53 1.63 0.86
N GLN A 180 -12.92 2.87 1.17
CA GLN A 180 -13.28 3.91 0.22
C GLN A 180 -12.35 5.09 0.43
N PHE A 181 -11.88 5.66 -0.67
CA PHE A 181 -11.04 6.83 -0.68
C PHE A 181 -11.65 7.92 -1.56
N THR A 182 -11.60 9.14 -1.09
CA THR A 182 -11.93 10.32 -1.89
C THR A 182 -10.99 11.46 -1.53
N SER A 183 -10.46 12.11 -2.57
CA SER A 183 -9.76 13.38 -2.42
C SER A 183 -10.77 14.53 -2.37
N LYS A 184 -10.73 15.33 -1.31
CA LYS A 184 -11.39 16.64 -1.28
C LYS A 184 -10.32 17.70 -1.45
N LEU A 185 -10.39 18.42 -2.56
CA LEU A 185 -9.60 19.62 -2.72
C LEU A 185 -10.05 20.63 -1.66
N SER A 186 -9.09 21.26 -1.00
CA SER A 186 -9.39 22.35 -0.07
C SER A 186 -9.99 23.49 -0.88
N GLU A 187 -11.30 23.67 -0.79
CA GLU A 187 -11.91 24.99 -1.01
C GLU A 187 -11.43 25.87 0.15
N ASP A 188 -10.33 26.59 -0.07
CA ASP A 188 -9.92 27.65 0.83
C ASP A 188 -10.98 28.76 0.75
N ASN A 189 -11.66 29.01 1.88
CA ASN A 189 -12.63 30.05 2.17
C ASN A 189 -14.10 29.83 1.73
N GLU A 190 -14.84 29.04 2.52
CA GLU A 190 -16.18 29.49 2.93
C GLU A 190 -16.03 30.56 4.03
N SER A 191 -15.80 31.81 3.61
CA SER A 191 -16.21 32.96 4.40
C SER A 191 -17.04 33.88 3.50
N ASN A 192 -18.29 34.06 3.92
CA ASN A 192 -19.27 34.91 3.26
C ASN A 192 -18.71 36.32 3.00
N VAL A 193 -18.81 36.80 1.75
CA VAL A 193 -19.32 38.13 1.34
C VAL A 193 -19.02 38.33 -0.16
N MET A 194 -20.08 38.64 -0.91
CA MET A 194 -20.19 39.07 -2.31
C MET A 194 -18.90 39.26 -3.12
N ASP A 195 -18.70 38.47 -4.18
CA ASP A 195 -18.16 39.02 -5.43
C ASP A 195 -18.53 38.18 -6.66
N ILE A 196 -19.36 38.77 -7.53
CA ILE A 196 -19.88 38.22 -8.79
C ILE A 196 -18.80 38.28 -9.92
N GLY A 197 -17.52 38.49 -9.59
CA GLY A 197 -16.43 38.65 -10.57
C GLY A 197 -15.61 37.41 -10.94
N LYS A 198 -15.52 36.37 -10.09
CA LYS A 198 -14.45 35.35 -10.24
C LYS A 198 -14.78 34.12 -11.09
N LYS A 199 -16.02 33.95 -11.58
CA LYS A 199 -16.39 32.79 -12.42
C LYS A 199 -15.83 32.82 -13.85
N ARG A 200 -15.16 33.89 -14.29
CA ARG A 200 -14.59 33.99 -15.66
C ARG A 200 -13.06 33.90 -15.75
N PHE A 201 -12.32 33.94 -14.63
CA PHE A 201 -10.86 33.96 -14.65
C PHE A 201 -10.18 32.62 -14.32
N GLY A 202 -10.92 31.62 -13.82
CA GLY A 202 -10.36 30.28 -13.55
C GLY A 202 -9.84 29.53 -14.79
N GLN A 203 -10.11 30.04 -15.99
CA GLN A 203 -9.69 29.44 -17.25
C GLN A 203 -8.38 30.04 -17.81
N PHE A 204 -7.96 31.22 -17.34
CA PHE A 204 -6.75 31.89 -17.86
C PHE A 204 -5.45 31.51 -17.15
N CYS A 205 -5.53 30.82 -16.01
CA CYS A 205 -4.34 30.47 -15.22
C CYS A 205 -3.83 29.03 -15.47
N ARG A 206 -4.49 28.24 -16.32
CA ARG A 206 -4.07 26.86 -16.63
C ARG A 206 -2.76 26.78 -17.43
N ASP A 207 -2.45 27.82 -18.20
CA ASP A 207 -1.35 27.83 -19.17
C ASP A 207 -0.14 28.68 -18.73
N HIS A 208 -0.13 29.22 -17.50
CA HIS A 208 0.98 30.04 -17.04
C HIS A 208 1.99 29.20 -16.21
N PRO A 209 3.25 29.02 -16.67
CA PRO A 209 4.26 28.19 -16.00
C PRO A 209 4.74 28.72 -14.63
N ALA A 210 4.24 29.88 -14.18
CA ALA A 210 4.57 30.50 -12.90
C ALA A 210 3.36 30.57 -11.94
N CYS A 211 2.17 30.10 -12.36
CA CYS A 211 1.00 30.03 -11.48
C CYS A 211 0.93 28.65 -10.82
N CYS A 212 1.01 28.60 -9.49
CA CYS A 212 0.88 27.39 -8.67
C CYS A 212 -0.55 26.82 -8.63
N CYS A 213 -1.36 27.11 -9.65
CA CYS A 213 -2.78 26.80 -9.72
C CYS A 213 -3.10 25.55 -10.58
N ASN A 214 -2.06 24.84 -11.07
CA ASN A 214 -2.23 23.48 -11.57
C ASN A 214 -2.37 22.54 -10.38
N ILE A 215 -3.62 22.34 -9.96
CA ILE A 215 -3.98 21.30 -9.00
C ILE A 215 -3.89 19.96 -9.74
N VAL A 216 -2.70 19.37 -9.74
CA VAL A 216 -2.50 18.02 -10.26
C VAL A 216 -3.02 17.07 -9.20
N ASN A 217 -4.19 16.47 -9.45
CA ASN A 217 -4.60 15.29 -8.71
C ASN A 217 -3.54 14.21 -8.90
N SER A 218 -3.04 13.68 -7.79
CA SER A 218 -2.19 12.49 -7.82
C SER A 218 -2.95 11.29 -8.39
N THR A 219 -2.21 10.26 -8.77
CA THR A 219 -2.76 9.03 -9.38
C THR A 219 -2.57 7.82 -8.46
N TRP A 220 -3.33 6.77 -8.72
CA TRP A 220 -3.10 5.46 -8.13
C TRP A 220 -2.16 4.65 -9.00
N ASN A 221 -1.14 4.06 -8.38
CA ASN A 221 -0.47 2.86 -8.84
C ASN A 221 -1.31 1.64 -8.45
N CYS A 222 -1.61 0.77 -9.40
CA CYS A 222 -2.28 -0.51 -9.23
C CYS A 222 -1.39 -1.58 -9.87
N ASP A 223 -0.58 -2.27 -9.07
CA ASP A 223 0.38 -3.31 -9.50
C ASP A 223 1.31 -2.89 -10.67
N GLY A 224 1.73 -1.63 -10.70
CA GLY A 224 2.61 -1.09 -11.74
C GLY A 224 1.88 -0.40 -12.89
N GLU A 225 0.55 -0.27 -12.81
CA GLU A 225 -0.26 0.46 -13.80
C GLU A 225 -0.97 1.66 -13.15
N THR A 226 -1.13 2.76 -13.89
CA THR A 226 -1.83 3.94 -13.38
C THR A 226 -3.35 3.80 -13.50
N LEU A 227 -4.10 4.40 -12.56
CA LEU A 227 -5.55 4.59 -12.69
C LEU A 227 -5.91 6.07 -12.90
N ASP A 228 -6.92 6.31 -13.72
CA ASP A 228 -7.37 7.67 -14.07
C ASP A 228 -8.23 8.32 -12.97
N SER A 229 -8.96 7.51 -12.20
CA SER A 229 -9.79 8.02 -11.11
C SER A 229 -9.01 8.13 -9.81
N SER A 230 -9.12 9.29 -9.14
CA SER A 230 -8.56 9.49 -7.81
C SER A 230 -9.45 8.89 -6.72
N ALA A 231 -10.78 8.93 -6.85
CA ALA A 231 -11.70 8.36 -5.88
C ALA A 231 -11.96 6.89 -6.17
N ILE A 232 -11.74 6.01 -5.20
CA ILE A 232 -11.89 4.57 -5.42
C ILE A 232 -12.58 3.89 -4.24
N GLU A 233 -13.17 2.74 -4.52
CA GLU A 233 -13.58 1.75 -3.55
C GLU A 233 -12.82 0.46 -3.81
N VAL A 234 -12.27 -0.13 -2.75
CA VAL A 234 -11.50 -1.36 -2.81
C VAL A 234 -12.15 -2.40 -1.92
N ARG A 235 -12.30 -3.62 -2.45
CA ARG A 235 -12.81 -4.80 -1.72
C ARG A 235 -11.83 -5.94 -1.87
N VAL A 236 -11.42 -6.54 -0.76
CA VAL A 236 -10.55 -7.72 -0.73
C VAL A 236 -11.40 -8.98 -0.87
N HIS A 237 -11.00 -9.87 -1.76
CA HIS A 237 -11.63 -11.16 -2.00
C HIS A 237 -10.70 -12.26 -1.52
N CYS A 238 -11.16 -13.02 -0.53
CA CYS A 238 -10.40 -14.09 0.09
C CYS A 238 -10.15 -15.23 -0.90
N GLN A 239 -8.88 -15.55 -1.16
CA GLN A 239 -8.42 -16.71 -1.95
C GLN A 239 -9.05 -16.81 -3.34
N LEU A 240 -9.25 -15.67 -4.00
CA LEU A 240 -9.89 -15.60 -5.33
C LEU A 240 -9.02 -16.24 -6.42
N MET A 241 -7.70 -16.25 -6.25
CA MET A 241 -6.75 -16.83 -7.20
C MET A 241 -5.87 -17.90 -6.55
N LYS A 242 -5.28 -18.79 -7.37
CA LYS A 242 -4.24 -19.74 -6.96
C LYS A 242 -2.97 -19.46 -7.74
N LEU A 243 -1.85 -19.33 -7.04
CA LEU A 243 -0.53 -19.15 -7.62
C LEU A 243 0.24 -20.48 -7.55
N PHE A 244 0.86 -20.89 -8.66
CA PHE A 244 1.81 -22.01 -8.62
C PHE A 244 3.08 -21.58 -7.90
N ALA A 245 3.21 -22.00 -6.65
CA ALA A 245 4.30 -21.65 -5.76
C ALA A 245 4.46 -22.73 -4.70
N ARG A 246 5.70 -22.97 -4.29
CA ARG A 246 5.98 -23.60 -3.00
C ARG A 246 5.89 -22.53 -1.92
N GLY A 247 5.43 -22.92 -0.73
CA GLY A 247 5.38 -22.03 0.43
C GLY A 247 6.76 -21.46 0.78
N ILE A 248 6.81 -20.60 1.79
CA ILE A 248 8.09 -20.07 2.29
C ILE A 248 8.94 -21.27 2.72
N GLU A 249 10.04 -21.51 2.01
CA GLU A 249 11.02 -22.50 2.43
C GLU A 249 11.62 -22.00 3.74
N GLU A 250 11.36 -22.69 4.85
CA GLU A 250 12.04 -22.41 6.10
C GLU A 250 13.53 -22.69 5.86
N ASP A 251 14.35 -21.65 5.95
CA ASP A 251 15.80 -21.79 6.02
C ASP A 251 16.12 -22.65 7.25
N CYS A 252 16.26 -23.97 7.07
CA CYS A 252 16.75 -24.88 8.11
C CYS A 252 18.22 -24.53 8.36
N LYS A 253 18.46 -23.51 9.19
CA LYS A 253 19.80 -23.10 9.62
C LYS A 253 20.25 -23.71 10.95
N ASP A 254 19.43 -24.55 11.59
CA ASP A 254 19.74 -25.05 12.93
C ASP A 254 19.96 -26.58 13.06
N GLU A 255 19.92 -27.38 11.98
CA GLU A 255 20.25 -28.82 12.09
C GLU A 255 21.69 -29.18 11.67
N ALA A 256 22.42 -28.27 11.02
CA ALA A 256 23.82 -28.54 10.64
C ALA A 256 24.82 -28.44 11.80
N ALA A 257 24.46 -27.76 12.90
CA ALA A 257 25.36 -27.56 14.05
C ALA A 257 25.37 -28.73 15.05
N HIS A 258 24.34 -29.59 15.05
CA HIS A 258 24.29 -30.76 15.95
C HIS A 258 24.78 -32.07 15.32
N SER A 259 24.88 -32.16 13.99
CA SER A 259 25.44 -33.35 13.33
C SER A 259 26.97 -33.38 13.29
N GLN A 260 27.68 -32.25 13.45
CA GLN A 260 29.15 -32.21 13.42
C GLN A 260 29.80 -32.45 14.80
N SER A 261 29.07 -32.31 15.90
CA SER A 261 29.59 -32.56 17.25
C SER A 261 29.72 -34.04 17.62
N SER A 262 29.06 -34.95 16.90
CA SER A 262 29.05 -36.39 17.25
C SER A 262 30.04 -37.24 16.46
N ILE A 263 30.74 -36.68 15.46
CA ILE A 263 31.70 -37.44 14.62
C ILE A 263 33.16 -37.25 15.07
N GLU A 264 33.48 -36.21 15.86
CA GLU A 264 34.85 -35.99 16.39
C GLU A 264 35.14 -36.67 17.75
N GLN A 265 34.29 -37.59 18.22
CA GLN A 265 34.56 -38.41 19.43
C GLN A 265 34.88 -39.88 19.16
N LEU A 266 35.11 -40.28 17.89
CA LEU A 266 35.36 -41.69 17.53
C LEU A 266 36.51 -41.93 16.53
N LEU A 267 37.45 -40.98 16.40
CA LEU A 267 38.75 -41.17 15.74
C LEU A 267 39.86 -40.57 16.61
#